data_AF-A0A0X3PF46-F1
#
_entry.id   AF-A0A0X3PF46-F1
#
_cell.length_a   1.000
_cell.length_b   1.000
_cell.length_c   1.000
_cell.angle_alpha   90.00
_cell.angle_beta   90.00
_cell.angle_gamma   90.00
#
_symmetry.space_group_name_H-M   'P 1'
#
loop_
_entity.id
_entity.type
_entity.pdbx_description
1 polymer ?
#
loop_
_entity_poly.entity_id
_entity_poly.type
_entity_poly.pdbx_seq_one_letter_code
_entity_poly.pdbx_strand_id
1 'polypeptide(L)'
;MATPAYCGGRFPVPPAFDFVLLPLKTKKVAVVSIIGSWDSLTCGSTSQLIENFLQKSVFSLPCGKSVIQGFYDCERQLIFLQFRDTEYLLDELLSNAKNSEDILTEWDMERLKYLYYLFLVSHFILIVSYGTNLDPRYVALFKLLNRIRTKLRHSVETLLRTLPLPRYCIAAGRIATPRLLFLFKLPPTISARKLAEVFIF
;
A
#
# COMPACT_ATOMS: atom_id res chain seq x y z
N MET A 1 -5.63 26.32 -5.05
CA MET A 1 -4.47 26.03 -5.93
C MET A 1 -4.41 24.53 -6.13
N ALA A 2 -4.62 24.05 -7.36
CA ALA A 2 -4.60 22.62 -7.65
C ALA A 2 -3.18 22.08 -7.46
N THR A 3 -3.00 21.16 -6.52
CA THR A 3 -1.75 20.43 -6.33
C THR A 3 -1.42 19.68 -7.62
N PRO A 4 -0.18 19.75 -8.12
CA PRO A 4 0.20 19.04 -9.33
C PRO A 4 -0.06 17.54 -9.15
N ALA A 5 -0.92 16.97 -9.99
CA ALA A 5 -1.33 15.57 -9.95
C ALA A 5 -0.15 14.60 -10.21
N TYR A 6 0.94 15.11 -10.81
CA TYR A 6 2.15 14.36 -11.13
C TYR A 6 3.39 15.17 -10.77
N CYS A 7 4.19 14.69 -9.82
CA CYS A 7 5.48 15.29 -9.45
C CYS A 7 6.58 14.23 -9.44
N GLY A 8 7.38 14.17 -10.51
CA GLY A 8 8.55 13.30 -10.58
C GLY A 8 8.23 11.81 -10.40
N GLY A 9 7.15 11.31 -11.02
CA GLY A 9 6.71 9.92 -10.91
C GLY A 9 5.64 9.67 -9.83
N ARG A 10 5.38 10.63 -8.95
CA ARG A 10 4.40 10.48 -7.85
C ARG A 10 2.99 10.79 -8.32
N PHE A 11 2.02 10.04 -7.81
CA PHE A 11 0.62 10.26 -8.10
C PHE A 11 -0.30 9.81 -6.97
N PRO A 12 -1.39 10.55 -6.68
CA PRO A 12 -2.44 10.02 -5.83
C PRO A 12 -3.16 8.90 -6.57
N VAL A 13 -3.43 7.77 -5.93
CA VAL A 13 -4.39 6.79 -6.47
C VAL A 13 -5.79 7.41 -6.32
N PRO A 14 -6.73 7.20 -7.27
CA PRO A 14 -8.03 7.87 -7.40
C PRO A 14 -8.68 8.47 -6.14
N PRO A 15 -9.34 9.64 -6.29
CA PRO A 15 -10.30 9.82 -7.39
C PRO A 15 -9.85 10.65 -8.61
N ALA A 16 -8.66 11.25 -8.67
CA ALA A 16 -8.36 12.26 -9.70
C ALA A 16 -7.00 12.12 -10.41
N PHE A 17 -6.48 10.91 -10.62
CA PHE A 17 -5.21 10.74 -11.34
C PHE A 17 -5.40 10.29 -12.79
N ASP A 18 -4.87 11.10 -13.70
CA ASP A 18 -4.84 10.81 -15.12
C ASP A 18 -3.61 9.96 -15.47
N PHE A 19 -3.84 8.66 -15.68
CA PHE A 19 -2.82 7.71 -16.12
C PHE A 19 -2.24 8.04 -17.52
N VAL A 20 -2.86 8.96 -18.29
CA VAL A 20 -2.31 9.47 -19.55
C VAL A 20 -1.00 10.23 -19.32
N LEU A 21 -0.76 10.76 -18.12
CA LEU A 21 0.45 11.49 -17.76
C LEU A 21 1.67 10.59 -17.47
N LEU A 22 1.48 9.27 -17.34
CA LEU A 22 2.60 8.36 -17.08
C LEU A 22 3.47 8.18 -18.34
N PRO A 23 4.80 8.35 -18.24
CA PRO A 23 5.71 8.07 -19.34
C PRO A 23 5.81 6.55 -19.60
N LEU A 24 6.20 6.15 -20.82
CA LEU A 24 6.50 4.75 -21.21
C LEU A 24 5.31 3.75 -21.13
N LYS A 25 4.12 4.17 -21.56
CA LYS A 25 2.85 3.38 -21.55
C LYS A 25 2.91 1.98 -22.19
N THR A 26 3.87 1.73 -23.08
CA THR A 26 4.00 0.46 -23.82
C THR A 26 4.81 -0.58 -23.06
N LYS A 27 5.50 -0.20 -21.98
CA LYS A 27 6.32 -1.12 -21.20
C LYS A 27 5.48 -1.84 -20.14
N LYS A 28 5.80 -3.12 -19.92
CA LYS A 28 5.23 -3.90 -18.83
C LYS A 28 5.77 -3.38 -17.50
N VAL A 29 4.88 -3.14 -16.55
CA VAL A 29 5.20 -2.64 -15.22
C VAL A 29 4.78 -3.66 -14.17
N ALA A 30 5.51 -3.72 -13.05
CA ALA A 30 5.09 -4.48 -11.88
C ALA A 30 4.61 -3.53 -10.78
N VAL A 31 3.52 -3.93 -10.10
CA VAL A 31 2.89 -3.14 -9.04
C VAL A 31 3.23 -3.75 -7.69
N VAL A 32 3.84 -2.96 -6.82
CA VAL A 32 4.26 -3.32 -5.47
C VAL A 32 3.50 -2.46 -4.48
N SER A 33 2.61 -3.07 -3.70
CA SER A 33 1.94 -2.38 -2.60
C SER A 33 2.67 -2.57 -1.29
N ILE A 34 2.68 -1.54 -0.46
CA ILE A 34 3.27 -1.53 0.87
C ILE A 34 2.19 -1.16 1.87
N ILE A 35 1.98 -2.06 2.82
CA ILE A 35 1.04 -1.95 3.93
C ILE A 35 1.87 -2.02 5.21
N GLY A 36 1.72 -1.10 6.13
CA GLY A 36 2.41 -1.21 7.41
C GLY A 36 1.98 -0.15 8.41
N SER A 37 2.25 -0.42 9.68
CA SER A 37 1.99 0.51 10.76
C SER A 37 3.02 1.66 10.74
N TRP A 38 2.57 2.86 11.08
CA TRP A 38 3.44 4.00 11.36
C TRP A 38 4.39 3.71 12.52
N ASP A 39 5.66 4.10 12.38
CA ASP A 39 6.63 4.08 13.46
C ASP A 39 6.78 5.49 14.04
N SER A 40 6.37 5.66 15.30
CA SER A 40 6.56 6.89 16.04
C SER A 40 8.00 7.10 16.50
N LEU A 41 8.83 6.04 16.55
CA LEU A 41 10.17 6.09 17.14
C LEU A 41 11.25 6.56 16.15
N THR A 42 11.08 6.34 14.85
CA THR A 42 12.09 6.73 13.84
C THR A 42 11.72 7.96 13.00
N CYS A 43 10.61 8.67 13.29
CA CYS A 43 10.08 9.72 12.40
C CYS A 43 10.10 9.26 10.92
N GLY A 44 9.75 7.99 10.73
CA GLY A 44 10.10 7.24 9.53
C GLY A 44 8.96 6.36 9.10
N SER A 45 8.14 6.88 8.18
CA SER A 45 7.03 6.11 7.64
C SER A 45 7.54 4.87 6.89
N THR A 46 6.63 3.96 6.51
CA THR A 46 6.91 2.86 5.58
C THR A 46 7.61 3.33 4.28
N SER A 47 7.57 4.63 3.97
CA SER A 47 8.34 5.30 2.92
C SER A 47 9.84 5.06 3.01
N GLN A 48 10.45 5.05 4.20
CA GLN A 48 11.91 4.94 4.34
C GLN A 48 12.46 3.65 3.72
N LEU A 49 11.66 2.59 3.65
CA LEU A 49 12.06 1.35 2.97
C LEU A 49 12.24 1.56 1.46
N ILE A 50 11.30 2.27 0.86
CA ILE A 50 11.34 2.62 -0.57
C ILE A 50 12.46 3.62 -0.79
N GLU A 51 12.63 4.59 0.11
CA GLU A 51 13.67 5.61 0.00
C GLU A 51 15.08 5.02 0.14
N ASN A 52 15.27 4.07 1.05
CA ASN A 52 16.53 3.32 1.18
C ASN A 52 16.78 2.43 -0.04
N PHE A 53 15.75 1.77 -0.56
CA PHE A 53 15.86 0.93 -1.76
C PHE A 53 16.19 1.76 -3.01
N LEU A 54 15.58 2.93 -3.14
CA LEU A 54 15.77 3.84 -4.28
C LEU A 54 16.92 4.83 -4.08
N GLN A 55 17.55 4.86 -2.89
CA GLN A 55 18.54 5.86 -2.47
C GLN A 55 18.08 7.32 -2.75
N LYS A 56 16.77 7.57 -2.67
CA LYS A 56 16.13 8.87 -2.99
C LYS A 56 15.03 9.14 -1.97
N SER A 57 14.89 10.38 -1.48
CA SER A 57 13.78 10.76 -0.60
C SER A 57 12.49 10.97 -1.41
N VAL A 58 11.80 9.86 -1.67
CA VAL A 58 10.62 9.75 -2.55
C VAL A 58 9.32 10.21 -1.89
N PHE A 59 9.23 10.33 -0.57
CA PHE A 59 7.98 10.66 0.12
C PHE A 59 8.07 11.89 1.04
N SER A 60 9.21 12.60 1.04
CA SER A 60 9.47 13.79 1.86
C SER A 60 8.87 15.10 1.34
N LEU A 61 8.25 15.11 0.15
CA LEU A 61 7.62 16.32 -0.42
C LEU A 61 6.08 16.18 -0.36
N PRO A 62 5.34 17.27 -0.13
CA PRO A 62 3.90 17.23 0.12
C PRO A 62 3.15 16.80 -1.15
N CYS A 63 2.92 15.49 -1.28
CA CYS A 63 1.89 14.96 -2.16
C CYS A 63 0.55 15.03 -1.41
N GLY A 64 -0.55 15.31 -2.12
CA GLY A 64 -1.85 15.56 -1.50
C GLY A 64 -2.26 14.48 -0.49
N LYS A 65 -3.01 14.89 0.55
CA LYS A 65 -3.59 14.00 1.58
C LYS A 65 -4.44 12.93 0.89
N SER A 66 -3.84 11.78 0.60
CA SER A 66 -4.47 10.65 -0.05
C SER A 66 -4.09 9.40 0.73
N VAL A 67 -5.08 8.53 0.95
CA VAL A 67 -4.92 7.30 1.75
C VAL A 67 -3.93 6.33 1.06
N ILE A 68 -3.90 6.33 -0.27
CA ILE A 68 -2.94 5.57 -1.06
C ILE A 68 -2.09 6.52 -1.90
N GLN A 69 -0.79 6.51 -1.64
CA GLN A 69 0.19 7.26 -2.43
C GLN A 69 0.88 6.35 -3.44
N GLY A 70 0.84 6.74 -4.71
CA GLY A 70 1.52 6.05 -5.81
C GLY A 70 2.85 6.70 -6.16
N PHE A 71 3.83 5.88 -6.53
CA PHE A 71 5.10 6.32 -7.09
C PHE A 71 5.51 5.39 -8.24
N TYR A 72 5.72 5.95 -9.42
CA TYR A 72 6.19 5.24 -10.60
C TYR A 72 7.69 5.50 -10.82
N ASP A 73 8.48 4.43 -10.68
CA ASP A 73 9.88 4.40 -11.08
C ASP A 73 10.01 4.00 -12.55
N CYS A 74 10.35 4.97 -13.38
CA CYS A 74 10.52 4.81 -14.82
C CYS A 74 11.77 3.98 -15.19
N GLU A 75 12.82 4.02 -14.37
CA GLU A 75 14.07 3.31 -14.63
C GLU A 75 13.87 1.80 -14.46
N ARG A 76 13.15 1.44 -13.39
CA ARG A 76 12.91 0.04 -13.01
C ARG A 76 11.57 -0.53 -13.47
N GLN A 77 10.69 0.31 -14.04
CA GLN A 77 9.32 -0.06 -14.45
C GLN A 77 8.49 -0.63 -13.30
N LEU A 78 8.63 -0.01 -12.11
CA LEU A 78 7.94 -0.40 -10.89
C LEU A 78 6.97 0.70 -10.46
N ILE A 79 5.75 0.30 -10.09
CA ILE A 79 4.77 1.17 -9.45
C ILE A 79 4.69 0.77 -7.99
N PHE A 80 5.06 1.67 -7.10
CA PHE A 80 4.91 1.53 -5.66
C PHE A 80 3.60 2.16 -5.22
N LEU A 81 2.81 1.43 -4.43
CA LEU A 81 1.57 1.93 -3.82
C LEU A 81 1.70 1.83 -2.30
N GLN A 82 1.82 2.97 -1.62
CA GLN A 82 1.92 3.03 -0.17
C GLN A 82 0.54 3.31 0.45
N PHE A 83 0.09 2.41 1.33
CA PHE A 83 -1.14 2.60 2.10
C PHE A 83 -0.83 3.28 3.44
N ARG A 84 -1.36 4.49 3.65
CA ARG A 84 -1.16 5.31 4.86
C ARG A 84 -2.40 5.25 5.74
N ASP A 85 -2.49 4.16 6.50
CA ASP A 85 -3.68 3.79 7.28
C ASP A 85 -3.82 4.63 8.57
N THR A 86 -2.75 4.73 9.34
CA THR A 86 -2.76 5.28 10.70
C THR A 86 -2.68 6.81 10.74
N GLU A 87 -1.98 7.44 9.79
CA GLU A 87 -1.91 8.91 9.69
C GLU A 87 -3.31 9.50 9.45
N TYR A 88 -4.08 8.86 8.56
CA TYR A 88 -5.43 9.30 8.21
C TYR A 88 -6.40 9.14 9.38
N LEU A 89 -6.36 8.00 10.09
CA LEU A 89 -7.17 7.79 11.30
C LEU A 89 -6.87 8.83 12.39
N LEU A 90 -5.59 9.15 12.61
CA LEU A 90 -5.21 10.15 13.60
C LEU A 90 -5.69 11.55 13.22
N ASP A 91 -5.58 11.95 11.95
CA ASP A 91 -6.09 13.24 11.46
C ASP A 91 -7.63 13.33 11.62
N GLU A 92 -8.35 12.25 11.31
CA GLU A 92 -9.81 12.13 11.44
C GLU A 92 -10.26 12.19 12.91
N LEU A 93 -9.58 11.50 13.82
CA LEU A 93 -9.85 11.52 15.27
C LEU A 93 -9.52 12.88 15.92
N LEU A 94 -8.50 13.57 15.43
CA LEU A 94 -8.10 14.89 15.95
C LEU A 94 -9.00 16.02 15.42
N SER A 95 -9.53 15.87 14.19
CA SER A 95 -10.32 16.90 13.53
C SER A 95 -11.82 16.82 13.83
N ASN A 96 -12.35 15.62 14.09
CA ASN A 96 -13.79 15.41 14.31
C ASN A 96 -14.14 15.21 15.79
N ALA A 97 -15.04 16.03 16.32
CA ALA A 97 -15.61 15.88 17.67
C ALA A 97 -16.79 14.89 17.73
N LYS A 98 -16.82 13.86 16.85
CA LYS A 98 -17.85 12.81 16.86
C LYS A 98 -17.49 11.71 17.85
N ASN A 99 -18.45 10.82 18.13
CA ASN A 99 -18.19 9.60 18.91
C ASN A 99 -17.07 8.78 18.26
N SER A 100 -16.10 8.36 19.06
CA SER A 100 -14.93 7.59 18.58
C SER A 100 -15.31 6.27 17.93
N GLU A 101 -16.36 5.60 18.43
CA GLU A 101 -16.82 4.30 17.91
C GLU A 101 -17.33 4.41 16.48
N ASP A 102 -18.13 5.44 16.16
CA ASP A 102 -18.68 5.63 14.81
C ASP A 102 -17.54 5.89 13.81
N ILE A 103 -16.56 6.72 14.18
CA ILE A 103 -15.37 6.99 13.36
C ILE A 103 -14.59 5.70 13.09
N LEU A 104 -14.40 4.85 14.10
CA LEU A 104 -13.68 3.59 13.94
C LEU A 104 -14.39 2.63 12.98
N THR A 105 -15.72 2.54 13.07
CA THR A 105 -16.49 1.67 12.15
C THR A 105 -16.45 2.14 10.70
N GLU A 106 -16.53 3.45 10.46
CA GLU A 106 -16.41 4.04 9.12
C GLU A 106 -15.00 3.82 8.57
N TRP A 107 -13.98 4.03 9.40
CA TRP A 107 -12.60 3.79 9.05
C TRP A 107 -12.31 2.32 8.70
N ASP A 108 -12.81 1.36 9.48
CA ASP A 108 -12.63 -0.07 9.20
C ASP A 108 -13.24 -0.45 7.84
N MET A 109 -14.37 0.14 7.48
CA MET A 109 -15.03 -0.07 6.19
C MET A 109 -14.23 0.53 5.03
N GLU A 110 -13.75 1.76 5.15
CA GLU A 110 -12.91 2.41 4.13
C GLU A 110 -11.57 1.70 3.96
N ARG A 111 -10.92 1.38 5.08
CA ARG A 111 -9.70 0.56 5.13
C ARG A 111 -9.88 -0.75 4.37
N LEU A 112 -10.99 -1.45 4.58
CA LEU A 112 -11.26 -2.71 3.91
C LEU A 112 -11.42 -2.54 2.39
N LYS A 113 -12.04 -1.45 1.93
CA LYS A 113 -12.16 -1.11 0.51
C LYS A 113 -10.78 -0.86 -0.12
N TYR A 114 -9.95 -0.05 0.53
CA TYR A 114 -8.60 0.25 0.04
C TYR A 114 -7.71 -0.98 0.00
N LEU A 115 -7.74 -1.80 1.05
CA LEU A 115 -7.01 -3.07 1.06
C LEU A 115 -7.50 -3.99 -0.05
N TYR A 116 -8.82 -4.14 -0.23
CA TYR A 116 -9.37 -4.93 -1.33
C TYR A 116 -8.87 -4.45 -2.70
N TYR A 117 -8.85 -3.14 -2.92
CA TYR A 117 -8.30 -2.55 -4.15
C TYR A 117 -6.83 -2.93 -4.37
N LEU A 118 -5.97 -2.80 -3.34
CA LEU A 118 -4.56 -3.14 -3.44
C LEU A 118 -4.36 -4.63 -3.80
N PHE A 119 -5.18 -5.53 -3.26
CA PHE A 119 -5.14 -6.96 -3.58
C PHE A 119 -5.63 -7.31 -4.99
N LEU A 120 -6.39 -6.43 -5.65
CA LEU A 120 -6.83 -6.63 -7.03
C LEU A 120 -5.78 -6.22 -8.05
N VAL A 121 -5.04 -5.14 -7.79
CA VAL A 121 -4.12 -4.51 -8.75
C VAL A 121 -2.66 -4.93 -8.59
N SER A 122 -2.27 -5.43 -7.41
CA SER A 122 -0.86 -5.62 -7.06
C SER A 122 -0.30 -6.99 -7.44
N HIS A 123 0.97 -6.99 -7.83
CA HIS A 123 1.75 -8.21 -8.07
C HIS A 123 2.48 -8.66 -6.81
N PHE A 124 2.93 -7.70 -6.00
CA PHE A 124 3.57 -7.94 -4.71
C PHE A 124 2.92 -7.06 -3.65
N ILE A 125 2.73 -7.62 -2.45
CA ILE A 125 2.24 -6.90 -1.29
C ILE A 125 3.23 -7.11 -0.16
N LEU A 126 3.87 -6.04 0.26
CA LEU A 126 4.80 -5.98 1.37
C LEU A 126 4.05 -5.55 2.62
N ILE A 127 4.03 -6.40 3.64
CA ILE A 127 3.46 -6.10 4.95
C ILE A 127 4.61 -5.81 5.90
N VAL A 128 4.72 -4.55 6.30
CA VAL A 128 5.75 -4.08 7.23
C VAL A 128 5.19 -4.14 8.63
N SER A 129 5.82 -4.95 9.47
CA SER A 129 5.46 -5.10 10.88
C SER A 129 6.69 -4.80 11.75
N TYR A 130 6.45 -4.22 12.93
CA TYR A 130 7.49 -4.00 13.93
C TYR A 130 7.57 -5.16 14.91
N GLY A 131 8.80 -5.56 15.23
CA GLY A 131 9.07 -6.72 16.08
C GLY A 131 9.21 -8.02 15.29
N THR A 132 9.17 -9.14 16.00
CA THR A 132 9.38 -10.49 15.45
C THR A 132 8.09 -11.27 15.23
N ASN A 133 6.96 -10.71 15.68
CA ASN A 133 5.69 -11.43 15.73
C ASN A 133 4.76 -10.90 14.65
N LEU A 134 4.14 -11.83 13.92
CA LEU A 134 3.08 -11.51 12.98
C LEU A 134 1.77 -11.32 13.75
N ASP A 135 1.13 -10.16 13.60
CA ASP A 135 -0.15 -9.90 14.24
C ASP A 135 -1.23 -10.85 13.67
N PRO A 136 -1.85 -11.72 14.49
CA PRO A 136 -2.87 -12.66 14.03
C PRO A 136 -4.09 -11.95 13.42
N ARG A 137 -4.30 -10.66 13.70
CA ARG A 137 -5.37 -9.86 13.09
C ARG A 137 -5.25 -9.79 11.56
N TYR A 138 -4.03 -9.85 11.00
CA TYR A 138 -3.85 -9.92 9.55
C TYR A 138 -4.45 -11.20 8.96
N VAL A 139 -4.39 -12.33 9.67
CA VAL A 139 -4.97 -13.59 9.21
C VAL A 139 -6.49 -13.47 9.12
N ALA A 140 -7.13 -12.90 10.14
CA ALA A 140 -8.57 -12.62 10.13
C ALA A 140 -8.95 -11.67 8.98
N LEU A 141 -8.15 -10.61 8.78
CA LEU A 141 -8.34 -9.64 7.72
C LEU A 141 -8.22 -10.27 6.32
N PHE A 142 -7.23 -11.13 6.08
CA PHE A 142 -7.10 -11.83 4.79
C PHE A 142 -8.23 -12.82 4.53
N LYS A 143 -8.72 -13.50 5.58
CA LYS A 143 -9.91 -14.36 5.48
C LYS A 143 -11.15 -13.54 5.10
N LEU A 144 -11.33 -12.38 5.73
CA LEU A 144 -12.43 -11.46 5.44
C LEU A 144 -12.36 -10.92 4.00
N LEU A 145 -11.17 -10.45 3.58
CA LEU A 145 -10.93 -9.99 2.21
C LEU A 145 -11.23 -11.09 1.19
N ASN A 146 -10.81 -12.33 1.44
CA ASN A 146 -11.10 -13.44 0.53
C ASN A 146 -12.60 -13.73 0.44
N ARG A 147 -13.35 -13.63 1.56
CA ARG A 147 -14.81 -13.79 1.57
C ARG A 147 -15.51 -12.68 0.78
N ILE A 148 -15.05 -11.44 0.92
CA ILE A 148 -15.56 -10.29 0.14
C ILE A 148 -15.26 -10.49 -1.35
N ARG A 149 -14.03 -10.89 -1.69
CA ARG A 149 -13.62 -11.21 -3.06
C ARG A 149 -14.54 -12.24 -3.71
N THR A 150 -14.90 -13.31 -3.00
CA THR A 150 -15.81 -14.33 -3.55
C THR A 150 -17.21 -13.79 -3.80
N LYS A 151 -17.71 -12.90 -2.94
CA LYS A 151 -19.04 -12.27 -3.08
C LYS A 151 -19.08 -11.25 -4.21
N LEU A 152 -18.04 -10.44 -4.35
CA LEU A 152 -17.95 -9.37 -5.35
C LEU A 152 -17.38 -9.84 -6.70
N ARG A 153 -17.05 -11.13 -6.83
CA ARG A 153 -16.39 -11.68 -8.02
C ARG A 153 -17.10 -11.32 -9.31
N HIS A 154 -18.42 -11.52 -9.38
CA HIS A 154 -19.20 -11.24 -10.59
C HIS A 154 -19.23 -9.76 -10.94
N SER A 155 -19.40 -8.89 -9.94
CA SER A 155 -19.39 -7.43 -10.14
C SER A 155 -18.02 -6.95 -10.65
N VAL A 156 -16.93 -7.46 -10.08
CA VAL A 156 -15.56 -7.14 -10.51
C VAL A 156 -15.28 -7.72 -11.90
N GLU A 157 -15.72 -8.93 -12.20
CA GLU A 157 -15.54 -9.54 -13.52
C GLU A 157 -16.20 -8.69 -14.62
N THR A 158 -17.43 -8.22 -14.40
CA THR A 158 -18.13 -7.34 -15.34
C THR A 158 -17.36 -6.03 -15.58
N LEU A 159 -16.79 -5.45 -14.52
CA LEU A 159 -15.93 -4.26 -14.63
C LEU A 159 -14.61 -4.58 -15.36
N LEU A 160 -13.97 -5.73 -15.10
CA LEU A 160 -12.72 -6.10 -15.76
C LEU A 160 -12.91 -6.38 -17.26
N ARG A 161 -14.11 -6.80 -17.69
CA ARG A 161 -14.44 -7.00 -19.11
C ARG A 161 -14.45 -5.71 -19.92
N THR A 162 -14.61 -4.55 -19.28
CA THR A 162 -14.55 -3.25 -19.98
C THR A 162 -13.10 -2.82 -20.25
N LEU A 163 -12.12 -3.47 -19.64
CA LEU A 163 -10.71 -3.17 -19.76
C LEU A 163 -10.02 -4.15 -20.74
N PRO A 164 -8.95 -3.72 -21.44
CA PRO A 164 -8.19 -4.57 -22.37
C PRO A 164 -7.26 -5.54 -21.62
N LEU A 165 -7.84 -6.41 -20.78
CA LEU A 165 -7.11 -7.36 -19.95
C LEU A 165 -7.15 -8.78 -20.53
N PRO A 166 -6.13 -9.61 -20.25
CA PRO A 166 -6.15 -11.02 -20.62
C PRO A 166 -7.35 -11.77 -20.01
N ARG A 167 -7.89 -12.75 -20.75
CA ARG A 167 -9.04 -13.57 -20.32
C ARG A 167 -8.81 -14.26 -18.96
N TYR A 168 -7.58 -14.65 -18.65
CA TYR A 168 -7.25 -15.28 -17.36
C TYR A 168 -7.39 -14.31 -16.17
N CYS A 169 -7.07 -13.02 -16.33
CA CYS A 169 -7.25 -11.99 -15.30
C CYS A 169 -8.74 -11.77 -15.03
N ILE A 170 -9.54 -11.68 -16.10
CA ILE A 170 -10.99 -11.51 -16.04
C ILE A 170 -11.63 -12.70 -15.31
N ALA A 171 -11.31 -13.93 -15.73
CA ALA A 171 -11.84 -15.14 -15.10
C ALA A 171 -11.44 -15.26 -13.61
N ALA A 172 -10.24 -14.80 -13.25
CA ALA A 172 -9.77 -14.77 -11.87
C ALA A 172 -10.42 -13.66 -11.02
N GLY A 173 -11.05 -12.66 -11.64
CA GLY A 173 -11.59 -11.48 -10.98
C GLY A 173 -10.52 -10.56 -10.38
N ARG A 174 -9.30 -10.57 -10.93
CA ARG A 174 -8.16 -9.75 -10.47
C ARG A 174 -7.11 -9.57 -11.58
N ILE A 175 -6.34 -8.49 -11.51
CA ILE A 175 -5.29 -8.21 -12.51
C ILE A 175 -4.10 -9.14 -12.32
N ALA A 176 -3.69 -9.35 -11.07
CA ALA A 176 -2.60 -10.23 -10.72
C ALA A 176 -2.91 -11.02 -9.44
N THR A 177 -2.17 -12.10 -9.22
CA THR A 177 -2.19 -12.83 -7.94
C THR A 177 -1.09 -12.26 -7.07
N PRO A 178 -1.39 -11.42 -6.06
CA PRO A 178 -0.36 -10.78 -5.26
C PRO A 178 0.45 -11.81 -4.47
N ARG A 179 1.77 -11.70 -4.52
CA ARG A 179 2.69 -12.41 -3.62
C ARG A 179 2.83 -11.60 -2.34
N LEU A 180 2.47 -12.19 -1.21
CA LEU A 180 2.59 -11.58 0.12
C LEU A 180 4.00 -11.78 0.66
N LEU A 181 4.62 -10.68 1.07
CA LEU A 181 5.95 -10.64 1.66
C LEU A 181 5.85 -9.94 3.01
N PHE A 182 6.35 -10.58 4.08
CA PHE A 182 6.37 -9.99 5.41
C PHE A 182 7.75 -9.43 5.69
N LEU A 183 7.81 -8.14 6.02
CA LEU A 183 9.03 -7.47 6.41
C LEU A 183 8.93 -7.10 7.89
N PHE A 184 9.78 -7.72 8.69
CA PHE A 184 9.86 -7.48 10.12
C PHE A 184 10.98 -6.49 10.42
N LYS A 185 10.60 -5.28 10.85
CA LYS A 185 11.56 -4.30 11.36
C LYS A 185 11.90 -4.66 12.80
N LEU A 186 13.18 -4.99 13.01
CA LEU A 186 13.69 -5.33 14.34
C LEU A 186 13.98 -4.05 15.14
N PRO A 187 13.61 -4.00 16.43
CA PRO A 187 14.03 -2.93 17.33
C PRO A 187 15.56 -2.81 17.34
N PRO A 188 16.12 -1.60 17.49
CA PRO A 188 17.56 -1.37 17.47
C PRO A 188 18.31 -2.21 18.52
N THR A 189 17.68 -2.51 19.66
CA THR A 189 18.23 -3.37 20.72
C THR A 189 18.44 -4.83 20.29
N ILE A 190 17.60 -5.35 19.41
CA ILE A 190 17.70 -6.73 18.89
C ILE A 190 18.61 -6.77 17.65
N SER A 191 18.52 -5.74 16.80
CA SER A 191 19.40 -5.58 15.64
C SER A 191 20.87 -5.47 16.04
N ALA A 192 21.18 -4.71 17.11
CA ALA A 192 22.54 -4.58 17.64
C ALA A 192 23.08 -5.90 18.22
N ARG A 193 22.22 -6.70 18.89
CA ARG A 193 22.61 -8.01 19.42
C ARG A 193 22.91 -9.03 18.31
N LYS A 194 22.09 -9.08 17.26
CA LYS A 194 22.34 -9.96 16.11
C LYS A 194 23.58 -9.58 15.30
N LEU A 195 23.89 -8.28 15.19
CA LEU A 195 25.14 -7.84 14.56
C LEU A 195 26.34 -8.23 15.43
N ALA A 196 26.25 -8.09 16.75
CA ALA A 196 27.32 -8.49 17.67
C ALA A 196 27.63 -10.00 17.62
N GLU A 197 26.63 -10.86 17.39
CA GLU A 197 26.85 -12.31 17.21
C GLU A 197 27.59 -12.65 15.90
N VAL A 198 27.49 -11.83 14.86
CA VAL A 198 28.17 -12.04 13.57
C VAL A 198 29.64 -11.60 13.61
N PHE A 199 30.02 -10.72 14.54
CA PHE A 199 31.40 -10.24 14.73
C PHE A 199 32.22 -11.06 15.75
N ILE A 200 31.69 -12.19 16.24
CA ILE A 200 32.45 -13.14 17.06
C ILE A 200 32.80 -14.36 16.20
N PHE A 201 33.68 -14.17 15.21
CA PHE A 201 34.48 -15.23 14.55
C PHE A 201 35.77 -14.62 13.99
#